data_AF-A0A538HGD1-F1
#
_entry.id   AF-A0A538HGD1-F1
#
_cell.length_a   1.000
_cell.length_b   1.000
_cell.length_c   1.000
_cell.angle_alpha   90.00
_cell.angle_beta   90.00
_cell.angle_gamma   90.00
#
_symmetry.space_group_name_H-M   'P 1'
#
loop_
_entity.id
_entity.type
_entity.pdbx_description
1 polymer ?
#
loop_
_entity_poly.entity_id
_entity_poly.type
_entity_poly.pdbx_seq_one_letter_code
_entity_poly.pdbx_strand_id
1 'polypeptide(L)'
;MSPQLFLIAFLLGTAAIALWIDARFPGLAPADLVHAMARAGIAMALGWLLFPRLWDAVSSASVLGALFLTALPCLTYLLLSAIWAIRKLQTALQGFR
;
A
#
# COMPACT_ATOMS: atom_id res chain seq x y z
N MET A 1 1.07 -11.67 22.65
CA MET A 1 -0.09 -11.58 21.72
C MET A 1 -0.03 -12.76 20.76
N SER A 2 -1.15 -13.34 20.35
CA SER A 2 -1.10 -14.39 19.33
C SER A 2 -0.73 -13.76 17.97
N PRO A 3 0.06 -14.45 17.12
CA PRO A 3 0.42 -13.96 15.80
C PRO A 3 -0.81 -13.62 14.94
N GLN A 4 -1.91 -14.36 15.09
CA GLN A 4 -3.16 -14.08 14.38
C GLN A 4 -3.77 -12.74 14.79
N LEU A 5 -3.80 -12.44 16.10
CA LEU A 5 -4.35 -11.18 16.59
C LEU A 5 -3.52 -9.99 16.11
N PHE A 6 -2.20 -10.14 16.06
CA PHE A 6 -1.31 -9.13 15.50
C PHE A 6 -1.60 -8.90 14.01
N LEU A 7 -1.72 -9.95 13.20
CA LEU A 7 -2.02 -9.83 11.77
C LEU A 7 -3.37 -9.16 11.52
N ILE A 8 -4.39 -9.51 12.30
CA ILE A 8 -5.72 -8.90 12.20
C ILE A 8 -5.63 -7.41 12.54
N ALA A 9 -4.99 -7.05 13.66
CA ALA A 9 -4.82 -5.65 14.06
C ALA A 9 -3.99 -4.86 13.03
N PHE A 10 -2.96 -5.48 12.46
CA PHE A 10 -2.12 -4.89 11.42
C PHE A 10 -2.90 -4.62 10.14
N LEU A 11 -3.69 -5.59 9.66
CA LEU A 11 -4.56 -5.42 8.50
C LEU A 11 -5.62 -4.34 8.73
N LEU A 12 -6.26 -4.33 9.91
CA LEU A 12 -7.23 -3.29 10.27
C LEU A 12 -6.59 -1.91 10.32
N GLY A 13 -5.41 -1.78 10.93
CA GLY A 13 -4.67 -0.51 10.97
C GLY A 13 -4.29 -0.04 9.57
N THR A 14 -3.83 -0.96 8.73
CA THR A 14 -3.48 -0.67 7.32
C THR A 14 -4.70 -0.19 6.52
N ALA A 15 -5.86 -0.83 6.70
CA ALA A 15 -7.11 -0.43 6.07
C ALA A 15 -7.62 0.92 6.59
N ALA A 16 -7.52 1.17 7.90
CA ALA A 16 -7.87 2.45 8.49
C ALA A 16 -7.00 3.59 7.94
N ILE A 17 -5.69 3.37 7.78
CA ILE A 17 -4.76 4.32 7.16
C ILE A 17 -5.14 4.55 5.69
N ALA A 18 -5.45 3.48 4.94
CA ALA A 18 -5.87 3.60 3.53
C ALA A 18 -7.13 4.47 3.39
N LEU A 19 -8.14 4.24 4.22
CA LEU A 19 -9.38 5.02 4.24
C LEU A 19 -9.14 6.47 4.69
N TRP A 20 -8.27 6.68 5.69
CA TRP A 20 -7.90 8.03 6.13
C TRP A 20 -7.18 8.80 5.03
N ILE A 21 -6.27 8.18 4.28
CA ILE A 21 -5.58 8.80 3.15
C ILE A 21 -6.59 9.17 2.05
N ASP A 22 -7.49 8.25 1.68
CA ASP A 22 -8.52 8.52 0.66
C ASP A 22 -9.46 9.67 1.08
N ALA A 23 -9.90 9.68 2.34
CA ALA A 23 -10.79 10.72 2.86
C ALA A 23 -10.09 12.08 3.05
N ARG A 24 -8.82 12.09 3.46
CA ARG A 24 -8.06 13.32 3.74
C ARG A 24 -7.51 13.95 2.47
N PHE A 25 -7.17 13.14 1.46
CA PHE A 25 -6.53 13.58 0.22
C PHE A 25 -7.29 13.07 -1.01
N PRO A 26 -8.53 13.51 -1.24
CA PRO A 26 -9.34 13.07 -2.38
C PRO A 26 -8.71 13.43 -3.75
N GLY A 27 -7.82 14.44 -3.78
CA GLY A 27 -7.06 14.84 -4.97
C GLY A 27 -5.85 13.97 -5.30
N LEU A 28 -5.51 12.96 -4.47
CA LEU A 28 -4.46 12.00 -4.78
C LEU A 28 -4.89 10.97 -5.82
N ALA A 29 -6.18 10.88 -6.17
CA ALA A 29 -6.68 10.00 -7.21
C ALA A 29 -6.00 10.35 -8.55
N PRO A 30 -5.04 9.54 -9.03
CA PRO A 30 -4.31 9.84 -10.26
C PRO A 30 -5.24 9.68 -11.47
N ALA A 31 -5.12 10.59 -12.44
CA ALA A 31 -5.79 10.44 -13.74
C ALA A 31 -5.49 9.07 -14.36
N ASP A 32 -4.23 8.62 -14.25
CA ASP A 32 -3.76 7.28 -14.59
C ASP A 32 -3.25 6.52 -13.36
N LEU A 33 -4.21 5.98 -12.61
CA LEU A 33 -4.02 5.12 -11.45
C LEU A 33 -2.90 4.08 -11.69
N VAL A 34 -2.96 3.39 -12.83
CA VAL A 34 -2.07 2.28 -13.19
C VAL A 34 -0.61 2.72 -13.35
N HIS A 35 -0.37 3.90 -13.94
CA HIS A 35 0.99 4.39 -14.15
C HIS A 35 1.63 4.90 -12.86
N ALA A 36 0.85 5.55 -11.99
CA ALA A 36 1.31 5.93 -10.66
C ALA A 36 1.62 4.69 -9.81
N MET A 37 0.78 3.66 -9.89
CA MET A 37 0.98 2.37 -9.22
C MET A 37 2.24 1.66 -9.70
N ALA A 38 2.46 1.63 -11.02
CA ALA A 38 3.66 1.03 -11.59
C ALA A 38 4.93 1.74 -11.09
N ARG A 39 4.97 3.09 -11.08
CA ARG A 39 6.16 3.83 -10.62
C ARG A 39 6.43 3.65 -9.13
N ALA A 40 5.40 3.71 -8.29
CA ALA A 40 5.54 3.53 -6.84
C ALA A 40 5.96 2.08 -6.51
N GLY A 41 5.32 1.10 -7.16
CA GLY A 41 5.68 -0.30 -7.05
C GLY A 41 7.11 -0.58 -7.54
N ILE A 42 7.54 0.02 -8.65
CA ILE A 42 8.90 -0.09 -9.17
C ILE A 42 9.91 0.56 -8.21
N ALA A 43 9.61 1.72 -7.63
CA ALA A 43 10.47 2.36 -6.64
C ALA A 43 10.60 1.50 -5.37
N MET A 44 9.51 0.90 -4.90
CA MET A 44 9.53 -0.04 -3.77
C MET A 44 10.26 -1.34 -4.10
N ALA A 45 10.04 -1.89 -5.30
CA ALA A 45 10.69 -3.11 -5.75
C ALA A 45 12.20 -2.88 -5.96
N LEU A 46 12.60 -1.72 -6.49
CA LEU A 46 13.99 -1.30 -6.56
C LEU A 46 14.58 -1.12 -5.16
N GLY A 47 13.84 -0.52 -4.23
CA GLY A 47 14.24 -0.43 -2.82
C GLY A 47 14.41 -1.81 -2.17
N TRP A 48 13.55 -2.77 -2.50
CA TRP A 48 13.61 -4.16 -2.01
C TRP A 48 14.71 -4.99 -2.69
N LEU A 49 15.00 -4.74 -3.96
CA LEU A 49 16.06 -5.41 -4.71
C LEU A 49 17.46 -4.85 -4.38
N LEU A 50 17.53 -3.57 -4.05
CA LEU A 50 18.73 -2.93 -3.46
C LEU A 50 18.87 -3.31 -1.96
N PHE A 51 17.80 -3.79 -1.33
CA PHE A 51 17.76 -4.22 0.06
C PHE A 51 18.77 -5.31 0.42
N PRO A 52 18.97 -6.41 -0.34
CA PRO A 52 19.99 -7.40 -0.02
C PRO A 52 21.41 -6.82 -0.01
N ARG A 53 21.70 -5.80 -0.82
CA ARG A 53 23.01 -5.10 -0.79
C ARG A 53 23.16 -4.15 0.40
N LEU A 54 22.05 -3.67 0.96
CA LEU A 54 21.99 -2.93 2.23
C LEU A 54 21.90 -3.87 3.44
N TRP A 55 21.42 -5.10 3.27
CA TRP A 55 21.19 -6.11 4.31
C TRP A 55 22.50 -6.61 4.91
N ASP A 56 23.56 -6.74 4.09
CA ASP A 56 24.91 -7.01 4.59
C ASP A 56 25.44 -5.89 5.51
N ALA A 57 24.91 -4.66 5.39
CA ALA A 57 25.20 -3.55 6.30
C ALA A 57 24.22 -3.45 7.50
N VAL A 58 23.09 -4.17 7.47
CA VAL A 58 22.00 -4.10 8.47
C VAL A 58 21.63 -5.50 8.97
N SER A 59 22.62 -6.25 9.47
CA SER A 59 22.43 -7.53 10.17
C SER A 59 21.60 -7.43 11.48
N SER A 60 21.01 -6.27 11.75
CA SER A 60 20.26 -5.92 12.97
C SER A 60 18.76 -5.63 12.71
N ALA A 61 18.26 -5.72 11.48
CA ALA A 61 16.87 -5.37 11.19
C ALA A 61 15.89 -6.42 11.73
N SER A 62 15.05 -6.02 12.69
CA SER A 62 14.03 -6.88 13.27
C SER A 62 12.92 -7.20 12.26
N VAL A 63 12.29 -8.37 12.40
CA VAL A 63 11.12 -8.81 11.61
C VAL A 63 10.02 -7.73 11.54
N LEU A 64 9.87 -6.94 12.61
CA LEU A 64 8.94 -5.82 12.65
C LEU A 64 9.34 -4.70 11.69
N GLY A 65 10.63 -4.38 11.55
CA GLY A 65 11.12 -3.40 10.59
C GLY A 65 10.75 -3.77 9.16
N ALA A 66 10.91 -5.04 8.79
CA ALA A 66 10.49 -5.52 7.48
C ALA A 66 8.98 -5.35 7.26
N LEU A 67 8.15 -5.73 8.23
CA LEU A 67 6.69 -5.63 8.12
C LEU A 67 6.20 -4.17 8.02
N PHE A 68 6.72 -3.26 8.84
CA PHE A 68 6.25 -1.88 8.85
C PHE A 68 6.81 -1.05 7.68
N LEU A 69 8.03 -1.33 7.21
CA LEU A 69 8.63 -0.57 6.11
C LEU A 69 8.21 -1.07 4.73
N THR A 70 7.82 -2.34 4.59
CA THR A 70 7.45 -2.91 3.29
C THR A 70 5.99 -3.33 3.22
N ALA A 71 5.55 -4.19 4.13
CA ALA A 71 4.20 -4.75 4.06
C ALA A 71 3.12 -3.69 4.32
N LEU A 72 3.34 -2.80 5.30
CA LEU A 72 2.38 -1.73 5.61
C LEU A 72 2.14 -0.79 4.42
N PRO A 73 3.16 -0.12 3.83
CA PRO A 73 2.92 0.75 2.68
C PRO A 73 2.38 -0.01 1.47
N CYS A 74 2.84 -1.25 1.25
CA CYS A 74 2.36 -2.07 0.14
C CYS A 74 0.87 -2.38 0.27
N LEU A 75 0.43 -2.83 1.45
CA LEU A 75 -0.97 -3.17 1.69
C LEU A 75 -1.86 -1.92 1.73
N THR A 76 -1.41 -0.84 2.36
CA THR A 76 -2.15 0.45 2.37
C THR A 76 -2.39 0.92 0.94
N TYR A 77 -1.36 0.86 0.09
CA TYR A 77 -1.47 1.26 -1.30
C TYR A 77 -2.35 0.33 -2.13
N LEU A 78 -2.30 -0.98 -1.86
CA LEU A 78 -3.16 -1.97 -2.52
C LEU A 78 -4.65 -1.73 -2.18
N LEU A 79 -4.95 -1.44 -0.92
CA LEU A 79 -6.29 -1.07 -0.46
C LEU A 79 -6.78 0.24 -1.11
N LEU A 80 -5.95 1.30 -1.10
CA LEU A 80 -6.24 2.55 -1.80
C LEU A 80 -6.53 2.32 -3.28
N SER A 81 -5.71 1.51 -3.94
CA SER A 81 -5.87 1.18 -5.35
C SER A 81 -7.19 0.46 -5.63
N ALA A 82 -7.58 -0.49 -4.76
CA ALA A 82 -8.87 -1.16 -4.87
C ALA A 82 -10.05 -0.18 -4.71
N ILE A 83 -9.98 0.73 -3.73
CA ILE A 83 -11.00 1.78 -3.51
C ILE A 83 -11.15 2.64 -4.77
N TRP A 84 -10.02 3.09 -5.34
CA TRP A 84 -10.00 3.92 -6.54
C TRP A 84 -10.50 3.16 -7.79
N ALA A 85 -10.14 1.89 -7.95
CA ALA A 85 -10.62 1.05 -9.05
C ALA A 85 -12.14 0.86 -9.00
N ILE A 86 -12.69 0.56 -7.81
CA ILE A 86 -14.14 0.45 -7.60
C ILE A 86 -14.82 1.77 -7.93
N ARG A 87 -14.27 2.90 -7.48
CA ARG A 87 -14.83 4.24 -7.77
C ARG A 87 -14.86 4.52 -9.27
N LYS A 88 -13.76 4.25 -10.00
CA LYS A 88 -13.74 4.41 -11.47
C LYS A 88 -14.74 3.50 -12.17
N LEU A 89 -14.88 2.25 -11.73
CA LEU A 89 -15.86 1.32 -12.27
C LEU A 89 -17.30 1.82 -12.04
N GLN A 90 -17.59 2.34 -10.84
CA GLN A 90 -18.88 2.94 -10.52
C GLN A 90 -19.18 4.17 -11.41
N THR A 91 -18.20 5.06 -11.62
CA THR A 91 -18.36 6.21 -12.51
C THR A 91 -18.60 5.78 -13.96
N ALA A 92 -17.87 4.77 -14.45
CA ALA A 92 -18.09 4.23 -15.80
C ALA A 92 -19.51 3.66 -15.95
N LEU A 93 -19.98 2.86 -14.98
CA LEU A 93 -21.31 2.27 -14.98
C LEU A 93 -22.44 3.33 -14.86
N GLN A 94 -22.22 4.41 -14.11
CA GLN A 94 -23.17 5.51 -14.00
C GLN A 94 -23.26 6.35 -15.27
N GLY A 95 -22.16 6.48 -16.03
CA GLY A 95 -22.16 7.17 -17.33
C GLY A 95 -22.88 6.42 -18.46
N PHE A 96 -23.24 5.15 -18.25
CA PHE A 96 -24.05 4.36 -19.19
C PHE A 96 -25.57 4.51 -18.96
N ARG A 97 -26.00 5.22 -17.92
CA ARG A 97 -27.41 5.53 -17.63
C ARG A 97 -27.74 6.94 -18.11
#